data_AF-A0A9Q1J560-F1
#
_entry.id   AF-A0A9Q1J560-F1
#
_cell.length_a   1.000
_cell.length_b   1.000
_cell.length_c   1.000
_cell.angle_alpha   90.00
_cell.angle_beta   90.00
_cell.angle_gamma   90.00
#
_symmetry.space_group_name_H-M   'P 1'
#
loop_
_entity.id
_entity.type
_entity.pdbx_description
1 polymer ?
#
loop_
_entity_poly.entity_id
_entity_poly.type
_entity_poly.pdbx_seq_one_letter_code
_entity_poly.pdbx_strand_id
1 'polypeptide(L)'
;MSNLQITLAYLRGQLDLGGPKWELFRLCLKELKDCSGMFEGPSYAKLLGFKSTAMKTDSYYHAGQLMAMSIVHDGQTPCFLSENLIEALVQGPENVEVTVDDVPDIETQSMLKRMINLCFTNG
;
A
#
# COMPACT_ATOMS: atom_id res chain seq x y z
N MET A 1 -2.53 -38.76 -9.09
CA MET A 1 -3.08 -38.60 -7.72
C MET A 1 -2.98 -37.15 -7.19
N SER A 2 -2.77 -36.14 -8.05
CA SER A 2 -2.57 -34.73 -7.67
C SER A 2 -3.85 -33.87 -7.72
N ASN A 3 -4.87 -34.29 -8.47
CA ASN A 3 -6.08 -33.47 -8.66
C ASN A 3 -7.02 -33.49 -7.44
N LEU A 4 -7.02 -34.56 -6.63
CA LEU A 4 -7.91 -34.65 -5.47
C LEU A 4 -7.49 -33.72 -4.32
N GLN A 5 -6.19 -33.47 -4.15
CA GLN A 5 -5.68 -32.57 -3.11
C GLN A 5 -5.94 -31.10 -3.44
N ILE A 6 -5.86 -30.72 -4.71
CA ILE A 6 -6.17 -29.36 -5.17
C ILE A 6 -7.67 -29.08 -4.99
N THR A 7 -8.54 -30.03 -5.32
CA THR A 7 -10.00 -29.88 -5.13
C THR A 7 -10.38 -29.86 -3.64
N LEU A 8 -9.71 -30.62 -2.76
CA LEU A 8 -9.96 -30.57 -1.32
C LEU A 8 -9.46 -29.27 -0.66
N ALA A 9 -8.37 -28.66 -1.15
CA ALA A 9 -7.96 -27.32 -0.73
C ALA A 9 -8.96 -26.25 -1.19
N TYR A 10 -9.47 -26.36 -2.42
CA TYR A 10 -10.49 -25.46 -2.96
C TYR A 10 -11.83 -25.59 -2.21
N LEU A 11 -12.24 -26.82 -1.87
CA LEU A 11 -13.46 -27.09 -1.10
C LEU A 11 -13.32 -26.76 0.39
N ARG A 12 -12.13 -26.93 1.00
CA ARG A 12 -11.85 -26.47 2.37
C ARG A 12 -11.83 -24.94 2.45
N GLY A 13 -11.31 -24.26 1.43
CA GLY A 13 -11.43 -22.79 1.30
C GLY A 13 -12.84 -22.28 1.01
N GLN A 14 -13.72 -23.12 0.45
CA GLN A 14 -15.16 -22.82 0.31
C GLN A 14 -15.99 -23.12 1.56
N LEU A 15 -15.47 -23.91 2.51
CA LEU A 15 -16.10 -24.16 3.80
C LEU A 15 -15.61 -23.19 4.89
N ASP A 16 -14.46 -22.53 4.68
CA ASP A 16 -13.91 -21.52 5.57
C ASP A 16 -13.29 -20.39 4.72
N LEU A 17 -14.13 -19.47 4.23
CA LEU A 17 -13.74 -18.31 3.41
C LEU A 17 -12.95 -17.24 4.20
N GLY A 18 -12.20 -17.67 5.21
CA GLY A 18 -11.68 -16.82 6.26
C GLY A 18 -12.82 -16.42 7.19
N GLY A 19 -12.89 -17.04 8.37
CA GLY A 19 -13.89 -16.70 9.39
C GLY A 19 -14.01 -15.18 9.64
N PRO A 20 -15.07 -14.70 10.32
CA PRO A 20 -15.47 -13.28 10.34
C PRO A 20 -14.36 -12.24 10.54
N LYS A 21 -13.30 -12.60 11.27
CA LYS A 21 -12.08 -11.81 11.46
C LYS A 21 -11.31 -11.53 10.16
N TRP A 22 -11.12 -12.54 9.31
CA TRP A 22 -10.40 -12.39 8.05
C TRP A 22 -11.17 -11.48 7.09
N GLU A 23 -12.49 -11.69 6.98
CA GLU A 23 -13.36 -10.85 6.16
C GLU A 23 -13.41 -9.41 6.67
N LEU A 24 -13.41 -9.19 8.00
CA LEU A 24 -13.30 -7.87 8.59
C LEU A 24 -12.01 -7.16 8.13
N PHE A 25 -10.86 -7.82 8.24
CA PHE A 25 -9.59 -7.23 7.80
C PHE A 25 -9.56 -6.96 6.31
N ARG A 26 -10.09 -7.87 5.47
CA ARG A 26 -10.21 -7.66 4.03
C ARG A 26 -11.01 -6.39 3.72
N LEU A 27 -12.15 -6.20 4.38
CA LEU A 27 -13.01 -5.03 4.18
C LEU A 27 -12.34 -3.75 4.69
N CYS A 28 -11.73 -3.77 5.88
CA CYS A 28 -11.04 -2.62 6.43
C CYS A 28 -9.84 -2.19 5.57
N LEU A 29 -9.03 -3.14 5.06
CA LEU A 29 -7.91 -2.83 4.18
C LEU A 29 -8.38 -2.33 2.81
N LYS A 30 -9.49 -2.86 2.29
CA LYS A 30 -10.10 -2.34 1.06
C LYS A 30 -10.55 -0.90 1.24
N GLU A 31 -11.27 -0.60 2.32
CA GLU A 31 -11.73 0.76 2.62
C GLU A 31 -10.55 1.72 2.83
N LEU A 32 -9.52 1.26 3.55
CA LEU A 32 -8.30 2.02 3.77
C LEU A 32 -7.59 2.35 2.46
N LYS A 33 -7.54 1.40 1.53
CA LYS A 33 -6.92 1.58 0.21
C LYS A 33 -7.72 2.52 -0.69
N ASP A 34 -9.03 2.30 -0.80
CA ASP A 34 -9.85 2.87 -1.87
C ASP A 34 -10.55 4.18 -1.44
N CYS A 35 -10.89 4.34 -0.16
CA CYS A 35 -11.78 5.41 0.32
C CYS A 35 -11.13 6.40 1.29
N SER A 36 -10.03 6.03 1.96
CA SER A 36 -9.39 6.89 2.98
C SER A 36 -8.85 8.21 2.43
N GLY A 37 -8.47 8.23 1.14
CA GLY A 37 -7.73 9.32 0.52
C GLY A 37 -6.35 9.56 1.14
N MET A 38 -5.80 8.58 1.85
CA MET A 38 -4.46 8.65 2.46
C MET A 38 -3.37 8.05 1.56
N PHE A 39 -3.77 7.40 0.46
CA PHE A 39 -2.89 6.65 -0.41
C PHE A 39 -3.06 7.08 -1.87
N GLU A 40 -1.94 7.39 -2.52
CA GLU A 40 -1.87 7.89 -3.90
C GLU A 40 -1.10 6.93 -4.80
N GLY A 41 -1.21 7.13 -6.11
CA GLY A 41 -0.59 6.25 -7.11
C GLY A 41 -1.47 5.07 -7.53
N PRO A 42 -0.91 4.14 -8.31
CA PRO A 42 -1.63 3.01 -8.90
C PRO A 42 -2.16 2.04 -7.83
N SER A 43 -3.20 1.27 -8.18
CA SER A 43 -3.89 0.37 -7.25
C SER A 43 -3.04 -0.77 -6.69
N TYR A 44 -1.89 -1.06 -7.28
CA TYR A 44 -0.96 -2.12 -6.88
C TYR A 44 0.35 -1.61 -6.29
N ALA A 45 0.60 -0.30 -6.32
CA ALA A 45 1.82 0.32 -5.80
C ALA A 45 1.50 1.70 -5.24
N LYS A 46 0.72 1.71 -4.15
CA LYS A 46 0.31 2.92 -3.45
C LYS A 46 1.44 3.49 -2.60
N LEU A 47 1.60 4.80 -2.66
CA LEU A 47 2.41 5.61 -1.76
C LEU A 47 1.52 6.37 -0.78
N LEU A 48 2.11 6.93 0.28
CA LEU A 48 1.39 7.84 1.17
C LEU A 48 1.10 9.14 0.43
N GLY A 49 -0.19 9.49 0.33
CA GLY A 49 -0.63 10.80 -0.11
C GLY A 49 -0.54 11.80 1.02
N PHE A 50 -0.36 13.09 0.72
CA PHE A 50 -0.33 14.13 1.74
C PHE A 50 -1.75 14.63 2.05
N LYS A 51 -2.32 14.18 3.18
CA LYS A 51 -3.63 14.63 3.66
C LYS A 51 -3.51 15.28 5.03
N SER A 52 -3.57 16.60 5.05
CA SER A 52 -3.39 17.40 6.27
C SER A 52 -4.40 17.07 7.38
N THR A 53 -5.62 16.70 7.03
CA THR A 53 -6.64 16.27 8.00
C THR A 53 -6.27 14.94 8.63
N ALA A 54 -5.85 13.95 7.83
CA ALA A 54 -5.40 12.65 8.29
C ALA A 54 -4.16 12.74 9.19
N MET A 55 -3.28 13.72 8.94
CA MET A 55 -2.11 13.98 9.79
C MET A 55 -2.48 14.57 11.16
N LYS A 56 -3.54 15.37 11.24
CA LYS A 56 -4.03 15.96 12.50
C LYS A 56 -4.83 14.97 13.36
N THR A 57 -5.42 13.95 12.74
CA THR A 57 -6.28 12.95 13.40
C THR A 57 -5.59 11.62 13.62
N ASP A 58 -4.26 11.57 13.53
CA ASP A 58 -3.44 10.36 13.65
C ASP A 58 -3.89 9.21 12.73
N SER A 59 -4.53 9.51 11.61
CA SER A 59 -5.12 8.47 10.77
C SER A 59 -4.06 7.56 10.15
N TYR A 60 -2.87 8.08 9.83
CA TYR A 60 -1.73 7.28 9.37
C TYR A 60 -1.25 6.29 10.43
N TYR A 61 -1.25 6.69 11.69
CA TYR A 61 -0.89 5.82 12.81
C TYR A 61 -1.90 4.67 12.95
N HIS A 62 -3.21 4.99 12.96
CA HIS A 62 -4.27 3.98 13.04
C HIS A 62 -4.31 3.06 11.82
N ALA A 63 -4.00 3.57 10.62
CA ALA A 63 -3.85 2.78 9.41
C ALA A 63 -2.72 1.75 9.55
N GLY A 64 -1.56 2.18 10.06
CA GLY A 64 -0.44 1.27 10.35
C GLY A 64 -0.80 0.22 11.40
N GLN A 65 -1.51 0.60 12.46
CA GLN A 65 -2.01 -0.35 13.47
C GLN A 65 -2.95 -1.40 12.84
N LEU A 66 -3.91 -0.96 12.02
CA LEU A 66 -4.83 -1.87 11.33
C LEU A 66 -4.07 -2.87 10.43
N MET A 67 -3.07 -2.38 9.67
CA MET A 67 -2.22 -3.23 8.84
C MET A 67 -1.44 -4.26 9.68
N ALA A 68 -0.81 -3.82 10.76
CA ALA A 68 -0.06 -4.69 11.66
C ALA A 68 -0.96 -5.75 12.32
N MET A 69 -2.14 -5.36 12.78
CA MET A 69 -3.12 -6.28 13.36
C MET A 69 -3.59 -7.33 12.35
N SER A 70 -3.78 -6.94 11.09
CA SER A 70 -4.13 -7.89 10.04
C SER A 70 -3.02 -8.94 9.85
N ILE A 71 -1.76 -8.51 9.84
CA ILE A 71 -0.61 -9.43 9.68
C ILE A 71 -0.48 -10.37 10.89
N VAL A 72 -0.53 -9.86 12.12
CA VAL A 72 -0.35 -10.65 13.35
C VAL A 72 -1.44 -11.71 13.53
N HIS A 73 -2.64 -11.47 13.02
CA HIS A 73 -3.79 -12.37 13.19
C HIS A 73 -4.04 -13.31 12.01
N ASP A 74 -3.07 -13.47 11.10
CA ASP A 74 -3.21 -14.21 9.85
C ASP A 74 -4.42 -13.75 9.01
N GLY A 75 -4.69 -12.44 9.06
CA GLY A 75 -5.66 -11.74 8.22
C GLY A 75 -5.12 -11.51 6.81
N GLN A 76 -5.81 -10.68 6.03
CA GLN A 76 -5.34 -10.31 4.70
C GLN A 76 -4.12 -9.37 4.80
N THR A 77 -3.03 -9.67 4.10
CA THR A 77 -1.87 -8.78 4.03
C THR A 77 -2.19 -7.54 3.18
N PRO A 78 -1.76 -6.32 3.57
CA PRO A 78 -1.93 -5.11 2.78
C PRO A 78 -1.00 -5.09 1.54
N CYS A 79 -1.30 -5.91 0.54
CA CYS A 79 -0.50 -6.07 -0.68
C CYS A 79 -0.69 -4.97 -1.74
N PHE A 80 -1.03 -3.75 -1.32
CA PHE A 80 -1.28 -2.62 -2.23
C PHE A 80 -0.25 -1.50 -2.13
N LEU A 81 0.68 -1.59 -1.18
CA LEU A 81 1.75 -0.61 -0.99
C LEU A 81 2.84 -0.79 -2.06
N SER A 82 3.48 0.30 -2.47
CA SER A 82 4.65 0.23 -3.34
C SER A 82 5.85 -0.39 -2.62
N GLU A 83 6.76 -0.97 -3.41
CA GLU A 83 8.01 -1.56 -2.90
C GLU A 83 8.82 -0.51 -2.11
N ASN A 84 9.01 0.68 -2.68
CA ASN A 84 9.74 1.78 -2.03
C ASN A 84 9.12 2.16 -0.66
N LEU A 85 7.78 2.10 -0.51
CA LEU A 85 7.14 2.38 0.78
C LEU A 85 7.39 1.25 1.79
N ILE A 86 7.33 0.00 1.35
CA ILE A 86 7.64 -1.15 2.21
C ILE A 86 9.10 -1.08 2.67
N GLU A 87 10.02 -0.79 1.76
CA GLU A 87 11.44 -0.60 2.11
C GLU A 87 11.62 0.55 3.10
N ALA A 88 10.92 1.68 2.90
CA ALA A 88 10.99 2.83 3.80
C ALA A 88 10.45 2.51 5.21
N LEU A 89 9.42 1.66 5.29
CA LEU A 89 8.87 1.19 6.57
C LEU A 89 9.83 0.25 7.30
N VAL A 90 10.62 -0.54 6.57
CA VAL A 90 11.56 -1.53 7.14
C VAL A 90 12.91 -0.91 7.50
N GLN A 91 13.45 -0.09 6.60
CA GLN A 91 14.82 0.41 6.66
C GLN A 91 14.90 1.89 7.06
N GLY A 92 13.78 2.60 7.08
CA GLY A 92 13.72 4.05 7.25
C GLY A 92 13.71 4.79 5.90
N PRO A 93 12.98 5.91 5.77
CA PRO A 93 12.87 6.67 4.53
C PRO A 93 14.20 7.25 4.03
N GLU A 94 15.17 7.44 4.91
CA GLU A 94 16.51 7.93 4.57
C GLU A 94 17.38 6.89 3.84
N ASN A 95 17.01 5.61 3.90
CA ASN A 95 17.77 4.49 3.33
C ASN A 95 17.14 3.94 2.03
N VAL A 96 16.14 4.63 1.47
CA VAL A 96 15.47 4.21 0.23
C VAL A 96 15.82 5.16 -0.91
N GLU A 97 16.28 4.59 -2.02
CA GLU A 97 16.47 5.36 -3.24
C GLU A 97 15.13 5.55 -3.95
N VAL A 98 14.72 6.81 -4.13
CA VAL A 98 13.52 7.19 -4.87
C VAL A 98 13.89 8.10 -6.03
N THR A 99 13.17 7.95 -7.13
CA THR A 99 13.34 8.74 -8.35
C THR A 99 12.15 9.65 -8.57
N VAL A 100 12.28 10.62 -9.49
CA VAL A 100 11.17 11.50 -9.86
C VAL A 100 10.01 10.72 -10.47
N ASP A 101 10.29 9.57 -11.08
CA ASP A 101 9.27 8.69 -11.67
C ASP A 101 8.37 8.04 -10.61
N ASP A 102 8.82 7.96 -9.36
CA ASP A 102 8.04 7.42 -8.24
C ASP A 102 7.03 8.43 -7.68
N VAL A 103 7.09 9.70 -8.08
CA VAL A 103 6.13 10.72 -7.65
C VAL A 103 4.76 10.41 -8.25
N PRO A 104 3.73 10.13 -7.42
CA PRO A 104 2.42 9.70 -7.92
C PRO A 104 1.62 10.84 -8.56
N ASP A 105 1.85 12.08 -8.13
CA ASP A 105 1.20 13.25 -8.69
C ASP A 105 1.86 13.66 -10.02
N ILE A 106 1.13 13.51 -11.12
CA ILE A 106 1.63 13.70 -12.49
C ILE A 106 2.07 15.15 -12.72
N GLU A 107 1.38 16.12 -12.13
CA GLU A 107 1.70 17.54 -12.29
C GLU A 107 3.03 17.88 -11.60
N THR A 108 3.16 17.48 -10.35
CA THR A 108 4.39 17.61 -9.55
C THR A 108 5.54 16.89 -10.22
N GLN A 109 5.34 15.64 -10.67
CA GLN A 109 6.34 14.87 -11.40
C GLN A 109 6.80 15.62 -12.66
N SER A 110 5.88 16.14 -13.45
CA SER A 110 6.18 16.88 -14.69
C SER A 110 6.96 18.17 -14.40
N MET A 111 6.60 18.87 -13.34
CA MET A 111 7.30 20.08 -12.90
C MET A 111 8.74 19.77 -12.45
N LEU A 112 8.93 18.72 -11.67
CA LEU A 112 10.26 18.26 -11.24
C LEU A 112 11.13 17.87 -12.43
N LYS A 113 10.59 17.09 -13.38
CA LYS A 113 11.30 16.73 -14.62
C LYS A 113 11.73 17.97 -15.42
N ARG A 114 10.87 18.99 -15.51
CA ARG A 114 11.23 20.27 -16.17
C ARG A 114 12.34 21.00 -15.43
N MET A 115 12.28 21.11 -14.11
CA MET A 115 13.30 21.78 -13.29
C MET A 115 14.67 21.11 -13.46
N ILE A 116 14.70 19.78 -13.39
CA ILE A 116 15.89 18.97 -13.63
C ILE A 116 16.47 19.28 -15.01
N ASN A 117 15.66 19.18 -16.07
CA ASN A 117 16.13 19.45 -17.43
C ASN A 117 16.68 20.87 -17.60
N LEU A 118 16.03 21.88 -17.02
CA LEU A 118 16.50 23.28 -17.08
C LEU A 118 17.83 23.49 -16.35
N CYS A 119 18.07 22.79 -15.24
CA CYS A 119 19.35 22.84 -14.54
C CYS A 119 20.48 22.16 -15.33
N PHE A 120 20.18 21.14 -16.14
CA PHE A 120 21.19 20.42 -16.94
C PHE A 120 21.44 21.01 -18.34
N THR A 121 20.57 21.87 -18.88
CA THR A 121 20.73 22.47 -20.22
C THR A 121 21.49 23.81 -20.24
N ASN A 122 21.92 24.32 -19.08
CA ASN A 122 22.69 25.58 -18.97
C ASN A 122 24.20 25.35 -18.70
N GLY A 123 24.71 24.16 -19.01
CA GLY A 123 26.13 23.79 -18.92
C GLY A 123 26.79 23.66 -20.28
#